data_AF-A0A6A1JYV3-F1
#
_entry.id   AF-A0A6A1JYV3-F1
#
_cell.length_a   1.000
_cell.length_b   1.000
_cell.length_c   1.000
_cell.angle_alpha   90.00
_cell.angle_beta   90.00
_cell.angle_gamma   90.00
#
_symmetry.space_group_name_H-M   'P 1'
#
loop_
_entity.id
_entity.type
_entity.pdbx_description
1 polymer ?
#
loop_
_entity_poly.entity_id
_entity_poly.type
_entity_poly.pdbx_seq_one_letter_code
_entity_poly.pdbx_strand_id
1 'polypeptide(L)'
;MRNRNEAPATILANTEVFDYLKEKVGERKTRTEAYCDLLDKSLAGFVSPFLRKQDYDLGPCQCHVTVSDLASEWHWHRATVRSFLDTLEAFGQLERIRLAKSVIITMHLRIGTPDMPDSGQKETDFAARIQGILYDWVIGKATSFDVGKSCGQIMRQTLAEIAGRDSRAYPDNHSGTTSVHTHRSEEQLRETVLECIAHAALWRVLRKSRFDDGSPLVQFFRLDLGGEWAAFIEASKELAELIIDGKTNGTDFGTDEETERLESLRKPFLSLLAKAQEES
;
A
#
# COMPACT_ATOMS: atom_id res chain seq x y z
N MET A 1 -34.61 -7.86 7.91
CA MET A 1 -34.04 -6.95 8.92
C MET A 1 -32.53 -6.98 8.73
N ARG A 2 -31.92 -5.88 8.27
CA ARG A 2 -30.48 -5.80 7.97
C ARG A 2 -29.77 -5.34 9.24
N ASN A 3 -28.86 -6.14 9.79
CA ASN A 3 -28.06 -5.74 10.94
C ASN A 3 -27.25 -4.50 10.58
N ARG A 4 -27.38 -3.45 11.38
CA ARG A 4 -26.54 -2.24 11.33
C ARG A 4 -25.24 -2.59 12.06
N ASN A 5 -24.11 -2.26 11.45
CA ASN A 5 -22.73 -2.31 11.98
C ASN A 5 -21.90 -3.57 11.65
N GLU A 6 -22.01 -4.13 10.44
CA GLU A 6 -20.92 -4.97 9.92
C GLU A 6 -19.93 -4.06 9.20
N ALA A 7 -18.69 -4.02 9.70
CA ALA A 7 -17.62 -3.25 9.06
C ALA A 7 -17.33 -3.82 7.66
N PRO A 8 -17.03 -2.98 6.65
CA PRO A 8 -16.76 -3.47 5.31
C PRO A 8 -15.49 -4.32 5.30
N ALA A 9 -15.63 -5.63 5.13
CA ALA A 9 -14.52 -6.52 4.84
C ALA A 9 -14.17 -6.42 3.36
N THR A 10 -12.91 -6.11 3.06
CA THR A 10 -12.39 -6.09 1.69
C THR A 10 -11.53 -7.33 1.44
N ILE A 11 -11.77 -7.99 0.31
CA ILE A 11 -11.03 -9.17 -0.15
C ILE A 11 -10.14 -8.76 -1.30
N LEU A 12 -8.85 -9.09 -1.23
CA LEU A 12 -7.92 -8.94 -2.35
C LEU A 12 -7.82 -10.29 -3.06
N ALA A 13 -8.33 -10.36 -4.30
CA ALA A 13 -8.32 -11.56 -5.12
C ALA A 13 -7.79 -11.24 -6.52
N ASN A 14 -6.92 -12.10 -7.07
CA ASN A 14 -6.46 -12.00 -8.45
C ASN A 14 -7.53 -12.57 -9.41
N THR A 15 -7.34 -12.37 -10.72
CA THR A 15 -8.28 -12.84 -11.75
C THR A 15 -8.50 -14.37 -11.70
N GLU A 16 -7.47 -15.14 -11.34
CA GLU A 16 -7.51 -16.60 -11.26
C GLU A 16 -8.45 -17.11 -10.16
N VAL A 17 -8.53 -16.42 -9.02
CA VAL A 17 -9.50 -16.71 -7.96
C VAL A 17 -10.93 -16.55 -8.47
N PHE A 18 -11.22 -15.49 -9.22
CA PHE A 18 -12.55 -15.27 -9.76
C PHE A 18 -12.95 -16.32 -10.80
N ASP A 19 -12.01 -16.71 -11.67
CA ASP A 19 -12.27 -17.77 -12.66
C ASP A 19 -12.50 -19.13 -11.99
N TYR A 20 -11.76 -19.45 -10.93
CA TYR A 20 -11.95 -20.68 -10.15
C TYR A 20 -13.31 -20.71 -9.43
N LEU A 21 -13.74 -19.60 -8.84
CA LEU A 21 -15.00 -19.49 -8.11
C LEU A 21 -16.22 -19.51 -9.04
N LYS A 22 -16.07 -19.05 -10.29
CA LYS A 22 -17.14 -18.97 -11.31
C LYS A 22 -17.68 -20.35 -11.75
N GLU A 23 -17.02 -21.45 -11.41
CA GLU A 23 -17.45 -22.80 -11.79
C GLU A 23 -18.85 -23.13 -11.21
N LYS A 24 -19.82 -23.40 -12.10
CA LYS A 24 -21.20 -23.73 -11.73
C LYS A 24 -21.39 -25.24 -11.62
N VAL A 25 -21.98 -25.70 -10.51
CA VAL A 25 -22.29 -27.12 -10.29
C VAL A 25 -23.72 -27.30 -9.75
N GLY A 26 -24.69 -27.44 -10.65
CA GLY A 26 -26.03 -27.98 -10.36
C GLY A 26 -26.73 -27.48 -9.09
N GLU A 27 -27.43 -28.38 -8.37
CA GLU A 27 -28.17 -28.10 -7.11
C GLU A 27 -27.27 -28.01 -5.86
N ARG A 28 -25.95 -28.10 -6.01
CA ARG A 28 -25.00 -28.04 -4.88
C ARG A 28 -24.61 -26.59 -4.64
N LYS A 29 -24.15 -26.29 -3.42
CA LYS A 29 -23.51 -25.00 -3.15
C LYS A 29 -22.37 -24.82 -4.15
N THR A 30 -22.40 -23.72 -4.90
CA THR A 30 -21.36 -23.36 -5.86
C THR A 30 -20.07 -22.99 -5.12
N ARG A 31 -18.93 -22.96 -5.82
CA ARG A 31 -17.66 -22.55 -5.21
C ARG A 31 -17.73 -21.13 -4.64
N THR A 32 -18.39 -20.21 -5.35
CA THR A 32 -18.67 -18.86 -4.86
C THR A 32 -19.47 -18.89 -3.56
N GLU A 33 -20.56 -19.65 -3.51
CA GLU A 33 -21.39 -19.71 -2.30
C GLU A 33 -20.64 -20.35 -1.13
N ALA A 34 -19.84 -21.41 -1.37
CA ALA A 34 -18.99 -22.03 -0.35
C ALA A 34 -17.89 -21.08 0.15
N TYR A 35 -17.35 -20.23 -0.73
CA TYR A 35 -16.42 -19.17 -0.35
C TYR A 35 -17.09 -18.11 0.53
N CYS A 36 -18.27 -17.61 0.15
CA CYS A 36 -19.05 -16.68 0.95
C CYS A 36 -19.43 -17.28 2.32
N ASP A 37 -19.72 -18.58 2.39
CA ASP A 37 -20.01 -19.27 3.64
C ASP A 37 -18.83 -19.24 4.62
N LEU A 38 -17.62 -19.51 4.13
CA LEU A 38 -16.40 -19.42 4.94
C LEU A 38 -16.15 -17.99 5.40
N LEU A 39 -16.42 -17.02 4.53
CA LEU A 39 -16.31 -15.61 4.83
C LEU A 39 -17.22 -15.21 5.99
N ASP A 40 -18.52 -15.52 5.88
CA ASP A 40 -19.53 -15.22 6.89
C ASP A 40 -19.20 -15.92 8.23
N LYS A 41 -18.79 -17.19 8.19
CA LYS A 41 -18.37 -17.94 9.38
C LYS A 41 -17.15 -17.33 10.05
N SER A 42 -16.18 -16.89 9.27
CA SER A 42 -14.92 -16.32 9.78
C SER A 42 -15.14 -14.92 10.36
N LEU A 43 -16.00 -14.11 9.75
CA LEU A 43 -16.41 -12.80 10.28
C LEU A 43 -17.23 -12.94 11.58
N ALA A 44 -18.05 -13.99 11.69
CA ALA A 44 -18.84 -14.27 12.88
C ALA A 44 -18.06 -14.97 14.01
N GLY A 45 -16.77 -15.30 13.82
CA GLY A 45 -16.01 -16.06 14.81
C GLY A 45 -16.58 -17.47 15.05
N PHE A 46 -17.13 -18.10 14.01
CA PHE A 46 -17.94 -19.31 14.15
C PHE A 46 -17.14 -20.51 14.66
N VAL A 47 -17.69 -21.22 15.65
CA VAL A 47 -17.18 -22.51 16.14
C VAL A 47 -18.23 -23.59 15.90
N SER A 48 -17.84 -24.67 15.23
CA SER A 48 -18.72 -25.81 14.97
C SER A 48 -19.33 -26.34 16.28
N PRO A 49 -20.64 -26.65 16.32
CA PRO A 49 -21.32 -27.17 17.50
C PRO A 49 -20.65 -28.39 18.13
N PHE A 50 -20.00 -29.24 17.31
CA PHE A 50 -19.30 -30.44 17.75
C PHE A 50 -17.97 -30.15 18.48
N LEU A 51 -17.48 -28.91 18.42
CA LEU A 51 -16.19 -28.46 18.96
C LEU A 51 -16.33 -27.53 20.18
N ARG A 52 -17.55 -27.12 20.55
CA ARG A 52 -17.86 -26.18 21.66
C ARG A 52 -17.38 -26.59 23.06
N LYS A 53 -16.73 -27.75 23.22
CA LYS A 53 -16.13 -28.21 24.48
C LYS A 53 -14.63 -27.89 24.59
N GLN A 54 -14.02 -27.36 23.54
CA GLN A 54 -12.63 -26.88 23.53
C GLN A 54 -12.67 -25.34 23.50
N ASP A 55 -12.30 -24.70 24.61
CA ASP A 55 -12.11 -23.24 24.66
C ASP A 55 -10.85 -22.89 23.85
N TYR A 56 -11.05 -22.65 22.55
CA TYR A 56 -10.01 -22.11 21.69
C TYR A 56 -10.37 -20.66 21.40
N ASP A 57 -9.53 -19.73 21.85
CA ASP A 57 -9.70 -18.32 21.56
C ASP A 57 -9.44 -18.08 20.07
N LEU A 58 -10.51 -17.81 19.31
CA LEU A 58 -10.41 -17.47 17.90
C LEU A 58 -9.98 -16.01 17.74
N GLY A 59 -8.96 -15.78 16.91
CA GLY A 59 -8.57 -14.46 16.46
C GLY A 59 -9.59 -13.86 15.47
N PRO A 60 -9.41 -12.58 15.08
CA PRO A 60 -10.27 -11.94 14.09
C PRO A 60 -10.21 -12.70 12.74
N CYS A 61 -11.34 -12.76 12.03
CA CYS A 61 -11.46 -13.50 10.76
C CYS A 61 -11.15 -14.99 10.84
N GLN A 62 -11.36 -15.61 12.00
CA GLN A 62 -11.18 -17.04 12.16
C GLN A 62 -12.50 -17.76 12.38
N CYS A 63 -12.60 -18.96 11.82
CA CYS A 63 -13.62 -19.92 12.20
C CYS A 63 -13.01 -21.29 12.51
N HIS A 64 -13.64 -22.03 13.42
CA HIS A 64 -13.25 -23.38 13.81
C HIS A 64 -14.29 -24.38 13.32
N VAL A 65 -13.93 -25.18 12.33
CA VAL A 65 -14.86 -26.07 11.64
C VAL A 65 -14.27 -27.47 11.49
N THR A 66 -15.12 -28.43 11.12
CA THR A 66 -14.64 -29.73 10.63
C THR A 66 -14.96 -29.88 9.15
N VAL A 67 -14.12 -30.62 8.44
CA VAL A 67 -14.37 -30.98 7.03
C VAL A 67 -15.69 -31.72 6.86
N SER A 68 -16.11 -32.49 7.87
CA SER A 68 -17.39 -33.22 7.86
C SER A 68 -18.60 -32.29 7.93
N ASP A 69 -18.50 -31.22 8.71
CA ASP A 69 -19.60 -30.26 8.87
C ASP A 69 -19.78 -29.47 7.57
N LEU A 70 -18.68 -28.93 7.03
CA LEU A 70 -18.70 -28.23 5.73
C LEU A 70 -19.20 -29.13 4.60
N ALA A 71 -18.78 -30.39 4.55
CA ALA A 71 -19.24 -31.34 3.55
C ALA A 71 -20.76 -31.58 3.62
N SER A 72 -21.30 -31.67 4.83
CA SER A 72 -22.73 -31.90 5.05
C SER A 72 -23.55 -30.66 4.66
N GLU A 73 -23.09 -29.48 5.06
CA GLU A 73 -23.76 -28.20 4.82
C GLU A 73 -23.69 -27.73 3.37
N TRP A 74 -22.57 -27.98 2.70
CA TRP A 74 -22.38 -27.61 1.28
C TRP A 74 -22.87 -28.69 0.32
N HIS A 75 -23.30 -29.85 0.86
CA HIS A 75 -23.65 -31.05 0.10
C HIS A 75 -22.53 -31.52 -0.83
N TRP A 76 -21.30 -31.50 -0.33
CA TRP A 76 -20.08 -31.89 -1.05
C TRP A 76 -19.47 -33.15 -0.46
N HIS A 77 -18.69 -33.88 -1.26
CA HIS A 77 -17.84 -34.93 -0.72
C HIS A 77 -16.71 -34.29 0.12
N ARG A 78 -16.30 -34.95 1.22
CA ARG A 78 -15.18 -34.49 2.06
C ARG A 78 -13.89 -34.28 1.27
N ALA A 79 -13.65 -35.05 0.22
CA ALA A 79 -12.49 -34.87 -0.67
C ALA A 79 -12.57 -33.54 -1.45
N THR A 80 -13.76 -33.18 -1.94
CA THR A 80 -14.02 -31.91 -2.63
C THR A 80 -13.81 -30.72 -1.71
N VAL A 81 -14.29 -30.79 -0.46
CA VAL A 81 -14.04 -29.74 0.55
C VAL A 81 -12.55 -29.54 0.79
N ARG A 82 -11.78 -30.64 0.94
CA ARG A 82 -10.33 -30.54 1.13
C ARG A 82 -9.64 -29.90 -0.05
N SER A 83 -9.91 -30.38 -1.27
CA SER A 83 -9.35 -29.81 -2.50
C SER A 83 -9.70 -28.34 -2.66
N PHE A 84 -10.93 -27.94 -2.34
CA PHE A 84 -11.36 -26.54 -2.42
C PHE A 84 -10.56 -25.66 -1.45
N LEU A 85 -10.40 -26.09 -0.20
CA LEU A 85 -9.61 -25.39 0.79
C LEU A 85 -8.11 -25.37 0.44
N ASP A 86 -7.58 -26.44 -0.15
CA ASP A 86 -6.19 -26.51 -0.62
C ASP A 86 -5.94 -25.48 -1.75
N THR A 87 -6.87 -25.36 -2.69
CA THR A 87 -6.77 -24.39 -3.78
C THR A 87 -6.87 -22.95 -3.28
N LEU A 88 -7.77 -22.65 -2.34
CA LEU A 88 -7.90 -21.30 -1.76
C LEU A 88 -6.66 -20.90 -0.95
N GLU A 89 -6.03 -21.84 -0.25
CA GLU A 89 -4.77 -21.61 0.45
C GLU A 89 -3.62 -21.36 -0.54
N ALA A 90 -3.56 -22.11 -1.65
CA ALA A 90 -2.59 -21.88 -2.72
C ALA A 90 -2.75 -20.49 -3.38
N PHE A 91 -3.97 -19.97 -3.45
CA PHE A 91 -4.27 -18.61 -3.90
C PHE A 91 -4.04 -17.54 -2.81
N GLY A 92 -3.60 -17.92 -1.61
CA GLY A 92 -3.40 -17.00 -0.48
C GLY A 92 -4.68 -16.33 0.01
N GLN A 93 -5.86 -16.91 -0.24
CA GLN A 93 -7.14 -16.37 0.21
C GLN A 93 -7.48 -16.75 1.66
N LEU A 94 -6.87 -17.82 2.16
CA LEU A 94 -7.03 -18.29 3.53
C LEU A 94 -5.77 -19.03 4.01
N GLU A 95 -5.62 -19.12 5.33
CA GLU A 95 -4.64 -19.95 6.02
C GLU A 95 -5.35 -20.98 6.90
N ARG A 96 -4.76 -22.17 7.04
CA ARG A 96 -5.35 -23.26 7.83
C ARG A 96 -4.40 -23.81 8.88
N ILE A 97 -4.87 -23.82 10.13
CA ILE A 97 -4.25 -24.59 11.20
C ILE A 97 -5.00 -25.93 11.30
N ARG A 98 -4.34 -27.01 10.88
CA ARG A 98 -4.91 -28.36 10.89
C ARG A 98 -4.73 -28.99 12.27
N LEU A 99 -5.84 -29.37 12.89
CA LEU A 99 -5.88 -30.10 14.16
C LEU A 99 -6.28 -31.57 13.89
N ALA A 100 -6.15 -32.43 14.90
CA ALA A 100 -6.36 -33.88 14.74
C ALA A 100 -7.73 -34.27 14.16
N LYS A 101 -8.78 -33.48 14.38
CA LYS A 101 -10.15 -33.72 13.88
C LYS A 101 -10.87 -32.48 13.34
N SER A 102 -10.21 -31.33 13.35
CA SER A 102 -10.79 -30.03 13.04
C SER A 102 -9.77 -29.14 12.33
N VAL A 103 -10.25 -28.01 11.82
CA VAL A 103 -9.41 -27.02 11.15
C VAL A 103 -9.85 -25.64 11.61
N ILE A 104 -8.88 -24.80 11.95
CA ILE A 104 -9.10 -23.36 12.11
C ILE A 104 -8.74 -22.72 10.79
N ILE A 105 -9.68 -21.99 10.22
CA ILE A 105 -9.52 -21.27 8.96
C ILE A 105 -9.44 -19.79 9.28
N THR A 106 -8.36 -19.14 8.86
CA THR A 106 -8.19 -17.69 8.90
C THR A 106 -8.43 -17.15 7.49
N MET A 107 -9.46 -16.35 7.29
CA MET A 107 -9.70 -15.70 5.99
C MET A 107 -8.83 -14.43 5.88
N HIS A 108 -8.18 -14.25 4.74
CA HIS A 108 -7.32 -13.08 4.50
C HIS A 108 -8.19 -11.88 4.11
N LEU A 109 -8.84 -11.28 5.11
CA LEU A 109 -9.66 -10.09 4.95
C LEU A 109 -8.91 -8.87 5.43
N ARG A 110 -8.98 -7.80 4.64
CA ARG A 110 -8.81 -6.46 5.18
C ARG A 110 -10.11 -6.12 5.89
N ILE A 111 -10.22 -6.54 7.15
CA ILE A 111 -11.26 -6.01 8.03
C ILE A 111 -10.90 -4.54 8.23
N GLY A 112 -11.71 -3.64 7.70
CA GLY A 112 -11.76 -2.33 8.30
C GLY A 112 -12.17 -2.54 9.74
N THR A 113 -11.28 -2.33 10.70
CA THR A 113 -11.71 -1.79 11.98
C THR A 113 -12.74 -0.67 11.70
N PRO A 114 -13.74 -0.40 12.56
CA PRO A 114 -14.43 0.87 12.46
C PRO A 114 -13.32 1.91 12.58
N ASP A 115 -12.93 2.43 11.41
CA ASP A 115 -11.74 3.25 11.29
C ASP A 115 -12.02 4.44 12.19
N MET A 116 -11.29 4.46 13.30
CA MET A 116 -10.66 5.70 13.72
C MET A 116 -10.21 6.41 12.44
N PRO A 117 -10.72 7.63 12.25
CA PRO A 117 -11.28 8.12 11.00
C PRO A 117 -10.30 7.94 9.85
N ASP A 118 -10.80 7.53 8.67
CA ASP A 118 -10.75 8.32 7.42
C ASP A 118 -9.54 9.26 7.32
N SER A 119 -8.35 8.75 7.63
CA SER A 119 -7.08 9.49 7.70
C SER A 119 -6.25 8.96 6.58
N GLY A 120 -5.96 7.66 6.50
CA GLY A 120 -5.21 7.09 5.37
C GLY A 120 -5.80 7.40 3.99
N GLN A 121 -7.11 7.21 3.76
CA GLN A 121 -7.72 7.53 2.45
C GLN A 121 -7.80 9.04 2.20
N LYS A 122 -8.13 9.83 3.23
CA LYS A 122 -8.29 11.27 3.12
C LYS A 122 -6.96 12.02 3.06
N GLU A 123 -5.93 11.47 3.66
CA GLU A 123 -4.51 11.87 3.60
C GLU A 123 -3.94 11.51 2.24
N THR A 124 -4.25 10.33 1.69
CA THR A 124 -3.89 10.02 0.29
C THR A 124 -4.60 10.92 -0.72
N ASP A 125 -5.86 11.27 -0.47
CA ASP A 125 -6.63 12.21 -1.29
C ASP A 125 -6.10 13.65 -1.14
N PHE A 126 -5.79 14.08 0.10
CA PHE A 126 -5.16 15.37 0.37
C PHE A 126 -3.77 15.49 -0.30
N ALA A 127 -2.90 14.49 -0.11
CA ALA A 127 -1.60 14.42 -0.73
C ALA A 127 -1.70 14.46 -2.26
N ALA A 128 -2.64 13.72 -2.86
CA ALA A 128 -2.87 13.74 -4.30
C ALA A 128 -3.30 15.13 -4.81
N ARG A 129 -4.18 15.83 -4.09
CA ARG A 129 -4.57 17.22 -4.44
C ARG A 129 -3.39 18.19 -4.36
N ILE A 130 -2.55 18.06 -3.33
CA ILE A 130 -1.34 18.88 -3.16
C ILE A 130 -0.31 18.56 -4.25
N GLN A 131 -0.07 17.28 -4.55
CA GLN A 131 0.82 16.85 -5.62
C GLN A 131 0.35 17.34 -6.99
N GLY A 132 -0.96 17.31 -7.26
CA GLY A 132 -1.55 17.80 -8.51
C GLY A 132 -1.25 19.28 -8.77
N ILE A 133 -1.43 20.15 -7.76
CA ILE A 133 -1.12 21.58 -7.92
C ILE A 133 0.39 21.84 -8.00
N LEU A 134 1.19 21.05 -7.28
CA LEU A 134 2.65 21.15 -7.35
C LEU A 134 3.19 20.70 -8.70
N TYR A 135 2.54 19.75 -9.36
CA TYR A 135 2.94 19.27 -10.68
C TYR A 135 2.90 20.39 -11.73
N ASP A 136 1.86 21.23 -11.71
CA ASP A 136 1.79 22.41 -12.59
C ASP A 136 2.95 23.38 -12.36
N TRP A 137 3.40 23.53 -11.11
CA TRP A 137 4.63 24.25 -10.82
C TRP A 137 5.88 23.52 -11.31
N VAL A 138 6.00 22.21 -11.11
CA VAL A 138 7.12 21.38 -11.60
C VAL A 138 7.33 21.57 -13.09
N ILE A 139 6.27 21.50 -13.89
CA ILE A 139 6.32 21.65 -15.35
C ILE A 139 6.37 23.10 -15.83
N GLY A 140 6.30 24.08 -14.90
CA GLY A 140 6.44 25.50 -15.19
C GLY A 140 5.17 26.20 -15.69
N LYS A 141 3.99 25.60 -15.49
CA LYS A 141 2.69 26.23 -15.79
C LYS A 141 2.20 27.16 -14.68
N ALA A 142 2.71 27.02 -13.46
CA ALA A 142 2.34 27.86 -12.32
C ALA A 142 3.57 28.47 -11.62
N THR A 143 3.39 29.61 -10.96
CA THR A 143 4.45 30.24 -10.15
C THR A 143 4.47 29.67 -8.74
N SER A 144 5.60 29.81 -8.03
CA SER A 144 5.68 29.42 -6.61
C SER A 144 4.67 30.18 -5.75
N PHE A 145 4.31 31.40 -6.12
CA PHE A 145 3.30 32.20 -5.43
C PHE A 145 1.91 31.61 -5.59
N ASP A 146 1.51 31.25 -6.82
CA ASP A 146 0.18 30.70 -7.12
C ASP A 146 -0.02 29.33 -6.46
N VAL A 147 0.99 28.48 -6.52
CA VAL A 147 0.92 27.15 -5.90
C VAL A 147 1.01 27.26 -4.38
N GLY A 148 1.83 28.14 -3.82
CA GLY A 148 1.86 28.40 -2.38
C GLY A 148 0.49 28.87 -1.84
N LYS A 149 -0.18 29.76 -2.57
CA LYS A 149 -1.55 30.19 -2.25
C LYS A 149 -2.55 29.02 -2.31
N SER A 150 -2.43 28.16 -3.32
CA SER A 150 -3.30 26.99 -3.52
C SER A 150 -3.11 25.94 -2.42
N CYS A 151 -1.86 25.59 -2.06
CA CYS A 151 -1.54 24.71 -0.93
C CYS A 151 -2.16 25.25 0.37
N GLY A 152 -1.97 26.55 0.66
CA GLY A 152 -2.52 27.18 1.86
C GLY A 152 -4.05 27.26 1.87
N GLN A 153 -4.70 27.27 0.70
CA GLN A 153 -6.16 27.20 0.59
C GLN A 153 -6.67 25.79 0.84
N ILE A 154 -6.06 24.77 0.22
CA ILE A 154 -6.40 23.36 0.43
C ILE A 154 -6.23 23.00 1.91
N MET A 155 -5.12 23.41 2.53
CA MET A 155 -4.87 23.23 3.97
C MET A 155 -6.01 23.80 4.83
N ARG A 156 -6.38 25.07 4.60
CA ARG A 156 -7.47 25.73 5.35
C ARG A 156 -8.82 25.05 5.14
N GLN A 157 -9.09 24.58 3.92
CA GLN A 157 -10.32 23.86 3.60
C GLN A 157 -10.38 22.52 4.36
N THR A 158 -9.31 21.73 4.31
CA THR A 158 -9.22 20.43 4.99
C THR A 158 -9.31 20.60 6.51
N LEU A 159 -8.64 21.58 7.10
CA LEU A 159 -8.74 21.87 8.54
C LEU A 159 -10.16 22.29 8.95
N ALA A 160 -10.84 23.10 8.13
CA ALA A 160 -12.23 23.49 8.40
C ALA A 160 -13.20 22.29 8.31
N GLU A 161 -12.96 21.35 7.40
CA GLU A 161 -13.72 20.10 7.31
C GLU A 161 -13.56 19.21 8.54
N ILE A 162 -12.33 19.13 9.09
CA ILE A 162 -12.04 18.38 10.32
C ILE A 162 -12.77 19.02 11.51
N ALA A 163 -12.60 20.33 11.71
CA ALA A 163 -13.24 21.06 12.81
C ALA A 163 -14.79 21.01 12.75
N GLY A 164 -15.35 21.05 11.53
CA GLY A 164 -16.79 20.94 11.32
C GLY A 164 -17.37 19.54 11.59
N ARG A 165 -16.55 18.48 11.46
CA ARG A 165 -16.94 17.10 11.77
C ARG A 165 -16.93 16.84 13.29
N ASP A 166 -15.95 17.37 14.00
CA ASP A 166 -15.86 17.29 15.47
C ASP A 166 -17.03 17.99 16.18
N SER A 167 -17.54 19.07 15.58
CA SER A 167 -18.69 19.83 16.11
C SER A 167 -20.04 19.09 15.98
N ARG A 168 -20.13 18.02 15.17
CA ARG A 168 -21.34 17.21 14.96
C ARG A 168 -21.38 15.94 15.82
N ALA A 169 -20.26 15.55 16.45
CA ALA A 169 -20.25 14.53 17.50
C ALA A 169 -20.79 15.17 18.80
N TYR A 170 -21.63 14.43 19.53
CA TYR A 170 -22.43 14.88 20.69
C TYR A 170 -21.76 15.91 21.64
N PRO A 171 -22.53 16.86 22.20
CA PRO A 171 -22.01 17.82 23.18
C PRO A 171 -21.92 17.18 24.57
N ASP A 172 -20.95 16.29 24.79
CA ASP A 172 -20.59 15.82 26.14
C ASP A 172 -19.18 16.30 26.52
N ASN A 173 -19.21 17.40 27.28
CA ASN A 173 -18.31 17.87 28.33
C ASN A 173 -16.90 17.27 28.50
N HIS A 174 -16.05 17.23 27.47
CA HIS A 174 -14.59 17.04 27.62
C HIS A 174 -13.80 17.98 26.69
N SER A 175 -13.75 19.28 26.97
CA SER A 175 -13.09 20.27 26.09
C SER A 175 -11.57 20.10 25.93
N GLY A 176 -10.94 19.20 26.71
CA GLY A 176 -9.49 18.96 26.68
C GLY A 176 -9.03 17.97 25.59
N THR A 177 -9.84 16.97 25.25
CA THR A 177 -9.45 15.88 24.33
C THR A 177 -9.65 16.24 22.86
N THR A 178 -10.67 17.03 22.53
CA THR A 178 -10.96 17.46 21.14
C THR A 178 -9.86 18.37 20.59
N SER A 179 -9.37 19.32 21.40
CA SER A 179 -8.31 20.26 21.01
C SER A 179 -6.98 19.57 20.69
N VAL A 180 -6.64 18.51 21.40
CA VAL A 180 -5.38 17.77 21.21
C VAL A 180 -5.41 16.95 19.92
N HIS A 181 -6.57 16.39 19.57
CA HIS A 181 -6.74 15.63 18.33
C HIS A 181 -6.67 16.53 17.08
N THR A 182 -7.32 17.70 17.12
CA THR A 182 -7.26 18.68 16.02
C THR A 182 -5.83 19.19 15.79
N HIS A 183 -5.08 19.49 16.86
CA HIS A 183 -3.68 19.92 16.76
C HIS A 183 -2.78 18.85 16.12
N ARG A 184 -2.94 17.59 16.53
CA ARG A 184 -2.18 16.46 15.96
C ARG A 184 -2.48 16.25 14.47
N SER A 185 -3.74 16.42 14.07
CA SER A 185 -4.13 16.31 12.65
C SER A 185 -3.58 17.47 11.81
N GLU A 186 -3.43 18.66 12.38
CA GLU A 186 -2.87 19.82 11.69
C GLU A 186 -1.37 19.68 11.45
N GLU A 187 -0.62 19.16 12.43
CA GLU A 187 0.80 18.85 12.27
C GLU A 187 1.02 17.84 11.15
N GLN A 188 0.24 16.75 11.13
CA GLN A 188 0.36 15.71 10.11
C GLN A 188 0.03 16.20 8.69
N LEU A 189 -0.99 17.05 8.54
CA LEU A 189 -1.30 17.66 7.24
C LEU A 189 -0.17 18.60 6.80
N ARG A 190 0.43 19.37 7.72
CA ARG A 190 1.58 20.23 7.42
C ARG A 190 2.78 19.42 6.98
N GLU A 191 3.12 18.33 7.68
CA GLU A 191 4.18 17.41 7.29
C GLU A 191 3.95 16.88 5.87
N THR A 192 2.73 16.41 5.57
CA THR A 192 2.36 15.93 4.22
C THR A 192 2.59 17.00 3.14
N VAL A 193 2.20 18.25 3.39
CA VAL A 193 2.43 19.35 2.43
C VAL A 193 3.92 19.63 2.26
N LEU A 194 4.70 19.62 3.34
CA LEU A 194 6.14 19.85 3.30
C LEU A 194 6.85 18.74 2.51
N GLU A 195 6.48 17.48 2.73
CA GLU A 195 7.00 16.33 1.98
C GLU A 195 6.70 16.45 0.49
N CYS A 196 5.44 16.77 0.14
CA CYS A 196 5.04 16.96 -1.26
C CYS A 196 5.83 18.11 -1.92
N ILE A 197 6.04 19.22 -1.21
CA ILE A 197 6.84 20.36 -1.70
C ILE A 197 8.29 19.96 -1.90
N ALA A 198 8.90 19.26 -0.94
CA ALA A 198 10.29 18.81 -1.03
C ALA A 198 10.49 17.90 -2.26
N HIS A 199 9.58 16.94 -2.44
CA HIS A 199 9.58 16.04 -3.58
C HIS A 199 9.40 16.80 -4.91
N ALA A 200 8.42 17.71 -4.98
CA ALA A 200 8.19 18.54 -6.16
C ALA A 200 9.39 19.46 -6.49
N ALA A 201 10.08 19.98 -5.47
CA ALA A 201 11.27 20.81 -5.67
C ALA A 201 12.41 20.01 -6.29
N LEU A 202 12.68 18.81 -5.77
CA LEU A 202 13.68 17.88 -6.33
C LEU A 202 13.32 17.54 -7.78
N TRP A 203 12.07 17.15 -8.03
CA TRP A 203 11.59 16.86 -9.38
C TRP A 203 11.74 18.04 -10.32
N ARG A 204 11.40 19.25 -9.89
CA ARG A 204 11.53 20.45 -10.73
C ARG A 204 12.96 20.74 -11.13
N VAL A 205 13.93 20.53 -10.23
CA VAL A 205 15.35 20.69 -10.54
C VAL A 205 15.81 19.56 -11.46
N LEU A 206 15.52 18.30 -11.10
CA LEU A 206 15.87 17.11 -11.88
C LEU A 206 15.35 17.19 -13.31
N ARG A 207 14.11 17.69 -13.50
CA ARG A 207 13.49 17.83 -14.81
C ARG A 207 14.33 18.68 -15.77
N LYS A 208 15.18 19.58 -15.29
CA LYS A 208 16.09 20.36 -16.17
C LYS A 208 17.09 19.47 -16.90
N SER A 209 17.49 18.36 -16.29
CA SER A 209 18.45 17.41 -16.87
C SER A 209 17.84 16.45 -17.89
N ARG A 210 16.53 16.50 -18.14
CA ARG A 210 15.88 15.66 -19.18
C ARG A 210 16.46 15.85 -20.58
N PHE A 211 17.05 17.02 -20.82
CA PHE A 211 17.68 17.37 -22.11
C PHE A 211 19.16 17.00 -22.18
N ASP A 212 19.76 16.57 -21.07
CA ASP A 212 21.17 16.17 -21.05
C ASP A 212 21.34 14.82 -21.77
N ASP A 213 22.54 14.56 -22.29
CA ASP A 213 22.85 13.28 -22.93
C ASP A 213 23.09 12.17 -21.89
N GLY A 214 22.29 11.11 -21.99
CA GLY A 214 22.41 9.91 -21.14
C GLY A 214 23.30 8.82 -21.76
N SER A 215 23.72 8.98 -23.01
CA SER A 215 24.53 7.99 -23.73
C SER A 215 25.85 7.62 -23.03
N PRO A 216 26.57 8.54 -22.33
CA PRO A 216 27.81 8.18 -21.64
C PRO A 216 27.60 7.17 -20.52
N LEU A 217 26.44 7.18 -19.84
CA LEU A 217 26.14 6.19 -18.80
C LEU A 217 25.89 4.80 -19.39
N VAL A 218 25.26 4.73 -20.57
CA VAL A 218 25.07 3.47 -21.30
C VAL A 218 26.39 2.94 -21.84
N GLN A 219 27.30 3.83 -22.27
CA GLN A 219 28.65 3.45 -22.68
C GLN A 219 29.46 2.92 -21.48
N PHE A 220 29.41 3.61 -20.34
CA PHE A 220 30.04 3.16 -19.10
C PHE A 220 29.58 1.76 -18.70
N PHE A 221 28.27 1.52 -18.73
CA PHE A 221 27.71 0.20 -18.45
C PHE A 221 28.26 -0.88 -19.41
N ARG A 222 28.36 -0.59 -20.72
CA ARG A 222 28.76 -1.57 -21.72
C ARG A 222 30.27 -1.81 -21.79
N LEU A 223 31.06 -0.73 -21.68
CA LEU A 223 32.48 -0.75 -21.97
C LEU A 223 33.31 -0.92 -20.70
N ASP A 224 33.03 -0.12 -19.67
CA ASP A 224 33.81 -0.11 -18.43
C ASP A 224 33.35 -1.21 -17.47
N LEU A 225 32.04 -1.42 -17.35
CA LEU A 225 31.47 -2.47 -16.51
C LEU A 225 31.25 -3.80 -17.26
N GLY A 226 31.50 -3.85 -18.57
CA GLY A 226 31.31 -5.06 -19.38
C GLY A 226 29.87 -5.59 -19.44
N GLY A 227 28.88 -4.78 -19.07
CA GLY A 227 27.48 -5.18 -18.95
C GLY A 227 27.11 -5.86 -17.62
N GLU A 228 27.99 -5.78 -16.61
CA GLU A 228 27.74 -6.36 -15.29
C GLU A 228 26.74 -5.54 -14.46
N TRP A 229 25.55 -6.10 -14.24
CA TRP A 229 24.46 -5.42 -13.53
C TRP A 229 24.77 -5.14 -12.06
N ALA A 230 25.47 -6.07 -11.37
CA ALA A 230 25.83 -5.88 -9.98
C ALA A 230 26.79 -4.69 -9.80
N ALA A 231 27.78 -4.57 -10.68
CA ALA A 231 28.71 -3.45 -10.69
C ALA A 231 28.00 -2.12 -10.99
N PHE A 232 27.00 -2.14 -11.89
CA PHE A 232 26.21 -0.94 -12.18
C PHE A 232 25.36 -0.48 -11.00
N ILE A 233 24.82 -1.41 -10.19
CA ILE A 233 24.05 -1.09 -8.98
C ILE A 233 24.95 -0.40 -7.94
N GLU A 234 26.15 -0.94 -7.70
CA GLU A 234 27.12 -0.32 -6.78
C GLU A 234 27.58 1.05 -7.30
N ALA A 235 27.94 1.16 -8.58
CA ALA A 235 28.29 2.44 -9.18
C ALA A 235 27.14 3.46 -9.14
N SER A 236 25.88 3.01 -9.30
CA SER A 236 24.71 3.87 -9.19
C SER A 236 24.50 4.40 -7.77
N LYS A 237 24.78 3.58 -6.75
CA LYS A 237 24.75 4.00 -5.35
C LYS A 237 25.81 5.09 -5.10
N GLU A 238 27.04 4.87 -5.55
CA GLU A 238 28.12 5.85 -5.43
C GLU A 238 27.80 7.16 -6.17
N LEU A 239 27.23 7.08 -7.39
CA LEU A 239 26.76 8.25 -8.12
C LEU A 239 25.65 9.00 -7.38
N ALA A 240 24.72 8.28 -6.74
CA ALA A 240 23.66 8.89 -5.94
C ALA A 240 24.21 9.62 -4.70
N GLU A 241 25.13 8.99 -3.96
CA GLU A 241 25.84 9.61 -2.84
C GLU A 241 26.61 10.86 -3.31
N LEU A 242 27.32 10.76 -4.44
CA LEU A 242 28.08 11.85 -5.02
C LEU A 242 27.21 13.05 -5.43
N ILE A 243 25.98 12.80 -5.89
CA ILE A 243 25.00 13.84 -6.26
C ILE A 243 24.42 14.53 -5.02
N ILE A 244 24.15 13.79 -3.95
CA ILE A 244 23.53 14.32 -2.73
C ILE A 244 24.57 14.98 -1.81
N ASP A 245 25.66 14.30 -1.52
CA ASP A 245 26.67 14.72 -0.54
C ASP A 245 27.77 15.58 -1.17
N GLY A 246 27.85 15.61 -2.51
CA GLY A 246 28.87 16.34 -3.26
C GLY A 246 30.26 15.71 -3.20
N LYS A 247 30.45 14.62 -2.43
CA LYS A 247 31.68 13.84 -2.28
C LYS A 247 31.37 12.35 -2.30
N THR A 248 32.27 11.55 -2.84
CA THR A 248 32.24 10.09 -2.65
C THR A 248 32.65 9.81 -1.20
N ASN A 249 31.81 9.10 -0.45
CA ASN A 249 32.14 8.72 0.92
C ASN A 249 33.37 7.82 0.90
N GLY A 250 34.50 8.38 1.34
CA GLY A 250 35.82 7.79 1.23
C GLY A 250 35.86 6.40 1.85
N THR A 251 35.93 5.40 0.98
CA THR A 251 36.52 4.10 1.28
C THR A 251 37.22 3.62 0.03
N ASP A 252 38.53 3.90 -0.04
CA ASP A 252 39.53 3.00 -0.63
C ASP A 252 39.28 2.47 -2.05
N PHE A 253 38.87 3.35 -2.98
CA PHE A 253 39.08 3.12 -4.41
C PHE A 253 40.26 3.94 -4.90
N GLY A 254 41.22 3.23 -5.48
CA GLY A 254 42.50 3.77 -5.91
C GLY A 254 42.36 4.69 -7.12
N THR A 255 43.26 5.67 -7.19
CA THR A 255 43.52 6.59 -8.31
C THR A 255 42.45 7.65 -8.61
N ASP A 256 42.93 8.89 -8.69
CA ASP A 256 42.23 10.14 -9.09
C ASP A 256 41.32 9.96 -10.33
N GLU A 257 41.69 9.04 -11.22
CA GLU A 257 40.96 8.73 -12.45
C GLU A 257 39.57 8.11 -12.25
N GLU A 258 39.37 7.24 -11.25
CA GLU A 258 38.07 6.59 -11.03
C GLU A 258 37.04 7.60 -10.48
N THR A 259 37.50 8.47 -9.59
CA THR A 259 36.70 9.60 -9.09
C THR A 259 36.34 10.58 -10.21
N GLU A 260 37.29 10.97 -11.06
CA GLU A 260 37.02 11.85 -12.21
C GLU A 260 36.05 11.21 -13.20
N ARG A 261 36.13 9.89 -13.41
CA ARG A 261 35.20 9.14 -14.25
C ARG A 261 33.78 9.19 -13.68
N LEU A 262 33.58 8.90 -12.39
CA LEU A 262 32.26 8.99 -11.77
C LEU A 262 31.72 10.43 -11.78
N GLU A 263 32.58 11.43 -11.59
CA GLU A 263 32.17 12.84 -11.71
C GLU A 263 31.65 13.17 -13.11
N SER A 264 32.27 12.65 -14.15
CA SER A 264 31.82 12.83 -15.54
C SER A 264 30.43 12.22 -15.79
N LEU A 265 30.04 11.20 -15.01
CA LEU A 265 28.78 10.48 -15.15
C LEU A 265 27.61 11.10 -14.37
N ARG A 266 27.85 12.11 -13.51
CA ARG A 266 26.78 12.79 -12.74
C ARG A 266 25.65 13.31 -13.64
N LYS A 267 25.98 14.02 -14.72
CA LYS A 267 24.98 14.57 -15.67
C LYS A 267 24.24 13.49 -16.46
N PRO A 268 24.93 12.50 -17.07
CA PRO A 268 24.28 11.34 -17.68
C PRO A 268 23.33 10.59 -16.74
N PHE A 269 23.71 10.42 -15.47
CA PHE A 269 22.89 9.77 -14.46
C PHE A 269 21.62 10.58 -14.13
N LEU A 270 21.75 11.89 -13.94
CA LEU A 270 20.60 12.79 -13.76
C LEU A 270 19.69 12.83 -15.00
N SER A 271 20.24 12.72 -16.22
CA SER A 271 19.46 12.61 -17.46
C SER A 271 18.60 11.35 -17.48
N LEU A 272 19.20 10.20 -17.16
CA LEU A 272 18.49 8.92 -17.12
C LEU A 272 17.36 8.96 -16.08
N LEU A 273 17.66 9.47 -14.87
CA LEU A 273 16.69 9.62 -13.80
C LEU A 273 15.55 10.57 -14.21
N ALA A 274 15.87 11.70 -14.86
CA ALA A 274 14.86 12.65 -15.33
C ALA A 274 13.92 12.04 -16.39
N LYS A 275 14.44 11.20 -17.29
CA LYS A 275 13.64 10.53 -18.33
C LYS A 275 12.71 9.46 -17.76
N ALA A 276 13.20 8.64 -16.82
CA ALA A 276 12.39 7.63 -16.14
C ALA A 276 11.15 8.23 -15.45
N GLN A 277 11.26 9.46 -14.96
CA GLN A 277 10.17 10.18 -14.29
C GLN A 277 9.18 10.85 -15.26
N GLU A 278 9.48 10.97 -16.56
CA GLU A 278 8.52 11.45 -17.57
C GLU A 278 7.64 10.33 -18.14
N GLU A 279 8.07 9.07 -18.00
CA GLU A 279 7.37 7.89 -18.50
C GLU A 279 6.39 7.26 -17.50
N SER A 280 6.38 7.74 -16.24
CA SER A 280 5.46 7.32 -15.16
C SER A 280 4.27 8.27 -15.01
#